data_AF-A0A928DKX1-F1
#
_entry.id   AF-A0A928DKX1-F1
#
_cell.length_a   1.000
_cell.length_b   1.000
_cell.length_c   1.000
_cell.angle_alpha   90.00
_cell.angle_beta   90.00
_cell.angle_gamma   90.00
#
_symmetry.space_group_name_H-M   'P 1'
#
loop_
_entity.id
_entity.type
_entity.pdbx_description
1 polymer ?
#
loop_
_entity_poly.entity_id
_entity_poly.type
_entity_poly.pdbx_seq_one_letter_code
_entity_poly.pdbx_strand_id
1 'polypeptide(L)'
;MTSCELVEALIDDNALSEDFDRLNLWEEFEDWDWSSLLSAQPQFVDKCDEYNGWENLHSYTWRSLLSKQPQFADKCDEYKGWEKFDSNDWYDLLKSQPKFIGRAKIYLRGWLAILRTNPELALEFDKWNEFDARYWIYLLFVHPQFVDKCDEYGGWKKFDSSNWSYLLKFQPQFADKCDKWNEFDYYDWIKLLSVHPQFVDKCDEYKGWKKFASKDWRDLLSKQPQFADKCTKYKGWKKFASWSWIDLLSAQPQFADRCDEYKGWETIDPSDWSYLLSLQPQFADRCKEWRWFNSLDWSYLLYAQPQFADKCSDKMYDKFSQKVWSELEATHPNVFEEKHMLSNHRKLAKD
;
A
#
# COMPACT_ATOMS: atom_id res chain seq x y z
N MET A 1 -18.63 -17.29 -28.38
CA MET A 1 -18.15 -15.91 -28.52
C MET A 1 -18.49 -15.22 -27.21
N THR A 2 -17.54 -14.56 -26.59
CA THR A 2 -17.77 -13.76 -25.38
C THR A 2 -18.47 -12.45 -25.73
N SER A 3 -19.10 -11.77 -24.76
CA SER A 3 -19.72 -10.45 -25.01
C SER A 3 -18.70 -9.42 -25.53
N CYS A 4 -17.46 -9.46 -25.03
CA CYS A 4 -16.37 -8.63 -25.54
C CYS A 4 -16.02 -8.91 -27.01
N GLU A 5 -15.94 -10.18 -27.42
CA GLU A 5 -15.70 -10.55 -28.82
C GLU A 5 -16.86 -10.09 -29.73
N LEU A 6 -18.10 -10.10 -29.22
CA LEU A 6 -19.27 -9.57 -29.93
C LEU A 6 -19.17 -8.04 -30.11
N VAL A 7 -18.77 -7.31 -29.07
CA VAL A 7 -18.55 -5.85 -29.14
C VAL A 7 -17.47 -5.52 -30.16
N GLU A 8 -16.32 -6.21 -30.12
CA GLU A 8 -15.21 -5.98 -31.05
C GLU A 8 -15.66 -6.22 -32.50
N ALA A 9 -16.34 -7.34 -32.77
CA ALA A 9 -16.85 -7.64 -34.09
C ALA A 9 -17.80 -6.56 -34.62
N LEU A 10 -18.68 -6.04 -33.76
CA LEU A 10 -19.64 -5.00 -34.14
C LEU A 10 -18.99 -3.62 -34.31
N ILE A 11 -17.93 -3.31 -33.54
CA ILE A 11 -17.14 -2.09 -33.72
C ILE A 11 -16.42 -2.11 -35.08
N ASP A 12 -15.89 -3.27 -35.47
CA ASP A 12 -15.16 -3.47 -36.72
C ASP A 12 -16.11 -3.51 -37.95
N ASP A 13 -17.27 -4.14 -37.82
CA ASP A 13 -18.29 -4.23 -38.86
C ASP A 13 -19.71 -3.98 -38.34
N ASN A 14 -20.16 -2.73 -38.48
CA ASN A 14 -21.51 -2.31 -38.10
C ASN A 14 -22.62 -3.04 -38.89
N ALA A 15 -22.32 -3.64 -40.06
CA ALA A 15 -23.32 -4.36 -40.83
C ALA A 15 -23.82 -5.64 -40.14
N LEU A 16 -23.09 -6.11 -39.12
CA LEU A 16 -23.49 -7.26 -38.30
C LEU A 16 -24.71 -6.98 -37.41
N SER A 17 -25.20 -5.73 -37.32
CA SER A 17 -26.35 -5.40 -36.46
C SER A 17 -27.62 -6.20 -36.78
N GLU A 18 -27.87 -6.51 -38.06
CA GLU A 18 -29.03 -7.34 -38.46
C GLU A 18 -28.89 -8.79 -37.97
N ASP A 19 -27.66 -9.33 -37.96
CA ASP A 19 -27.40 -10.66 -37.41
C ASP A 19 -27.51 -10.66 -35.89
N PHE A 20 -27.12 -9.58 -35.21
CA PHE A 20 -27.30 -9.42 -33.77
C PHE A 20 -28.78 -9.38 -33.38
N ASP A 21 -29.61 -8.68 -34.14
CA ASP A 21 -31.07 -8.68 -33.97
C ASP A 21 -31.65 -10.09 -34.16
N ARG A 22 -31.28 -10.77 -35.27
CA ARG A 22 -31.80 -12.11 -35.58
C ARG A 22 -31.43 -13.16 -34.54
N LEU A 23 -30.23 -13.05 -33.96
CA LEU A 23 -29.67 -14.02 -33.01
C LEU A 23 -29.86 -13.58 -31.54
N ASN A 24 -30.49 -12.43 -31.31
CA ASN A 24 -30.71 -11.85 -29.99
C ASN A 24 -29.42 -11.64 -29.16
N LEU A 25 -28.32 -11.26 -29.83
CA LEU A 25 -27.00 -11.16 -29.21
C LEU A 25 -26.82 -9.91 -28.34
N TRP A 26 -27.71 -8.92 -28.46
CA TRP A 26 -27.69 -7.72 -27.63
C TRP A 26 -28.01 -7.99 -26.16
N GLU A 27 -28.73 -9.08 -25.85
CA GLU A 27 -29.01 -9.48 -24.46
C GLU A 27 -27.75 -9.91 -23.71
N GLU A 28 -26.69 -10.29 -24.44
CA GLU A 28 -25.39 -10.65 -23.86
C GLU A 28 -24.55 -9.42 -23.48
N PHE A 29 -24.98 -8.21 -23.85
CA PHE A 29 -24.22 -6.99 -23.58
C PHE A 29 -24.45 -6.51 -22.17
N GLU A 30 -23.36 -6.38 -21.42
CA GLU A 30 -23.38 -5.83 -20.07
C GLU A 30 -22.78 -4.41 -20.03
N ASP A 31 -22.72 -3.85 -18.82
CA ASP A 31 -22.23 -2.50 -18.49
C ASP A 31 -21.09 -1.99 -19.40
N TRP A 32 -19.94 -2.67 -19.38
CA TRP A 32 -18.76 -2.24 -20.13
C TRP A 32 -18.90 -2.45 -21.64
N ASP A 33 -19.69 -3.44 -22.07
CA ASP A 33 -19.90 -3.77 -23.48
C ASP A 33 -20.68 -2.63 -24.16
N TRP A 34 -21.77 -2.19 -23.55
CA TRP A 34 -22.55 -1.04 -24.03
C TRP A 34 -21.72 0.23 -24.09
N SER A 35 -20.97 0.55 -23.03
CA SER A 35 -20.12 1.74 -23.04
C SER A 35 -19.01 1.67 -24.08
N SER A 36 -18.41 0.50 -24.28
CA SER A 36 -17.35 0.32 -25.28
C SER A 36 -17.90 0.49 -26.69
N LEU A 37 -19.03 -0.14 -26.99
CA LEU A 37 -19.73 0.00 -28.26
C LEU A 37 -20.11 1.46 -28.50
N LEU A 38 -20.86 2.09 -27.59
CA LEU A 38 -21.36 3.46 -27.77
C LEU A 38 -20.25 4.50 -27.79
N SER A 39 -19.11 4.22 -27.13
CA SER A 39 -17.92 5.06 -27.22
C SER A 39 -17.35 5.09 -28.64
N ALA A 40 -17.36 3.97 -29.34
CA ALA A 40 -16.83 3.83 -30.70
C ALA A 40 -17.87 4.14 -31.79
N GLN A 41 -19.12 3.73 -31.57
CA GLN A 41 -20.22 3.68 -32.53
C GLN A 41 -21.50 4.25 -31.88
N PRO A 42 -21.60 5.58 -31.67
CA PRO A 42 -22.70 6.21 -30.95
C PRO A 42 -24.08 6.08 -31.63
N GLN A 43 -24.13 5.66 -32.89
CA GLN A 43 -25.37 5.41 -33.62
C GLN A 43 -26.18 4.23 -33.06
N PHE A 44 -25.59 3.33 -32.25
CA PHE A 44 -26.31 2.23 -31.61
C PHE A 44 -27.06 2.63 -30.34
N VAL A 45 -27.27 3.94 -30.12
CA VAL A 45 -28.04 4.48 -28.98
C VAL A 45 -29.45 3.87 -28.88
N ASP A 46 -30.14 3.72 -30.01
CA ASP A 46 -31.49 3.16 -30.06
C ASP A 46 -31.51 1.68 -29.63
N LYS A 47 -30.44 0.94 -29.91
CA LYS A 47 -30.26 -0.45 -29.45
C LYS A 47 -29.98 -0.52 -27.95
N CYS A 48 -29.17 0.40 -27.43
CA CYS A 48 -28.97 0.49 -26.00
C CYS A 48 -30.28 0.82 -25.25
N ASP A 49 -31.14 1.68 -25.83
CA ASP A 49 -32.47 1.96 -25.31
C ASP A 49 -33.37 0.71 -25.35
N GLU A 50 -33.43 0.02 -26.48
CA GLU A 50 -34.25 -1.19 -26.70
C GLU A 50 -33.92 -2.31 -25.70
N TYR A 51 -32.64 -2.52 -25.42
CA TYR A 51 -32.14 -3.57 -24.53
C TYR A 51 -31.84 -3.08 -23.12
N ASN A 52 -32.27 -1.86 -22.77
CA ASN A 52 -32.14 -1.28 -21.44
C ASN A 52 -30.69 -1.26 -20.91
N GLY A 53 -29.71 -1.08 -21.82
CA GLY A 53 -28.28 -1.11 -21.49
C GLY A 53 -27.86 0.00 -20.53
N TRP A 54 -28.59 1.13 -20.51
CA TRP A 54 -28.31 2.28 -19.64
C TRP A 54 -28.52 2.00 -18.15
N GLU A 55 -29.52 1.18 -17.79
CA GLU A 55 -29.91 0.97 -16.38
C GLU A 55 -28.75 0.37 -15.57
N ASN A 56 -28.02 -0.55 -16.20
CA ASN A 56 -26.93 -1.31 -15.59
C ASN A 56 -25.59 -0.59 -15.64
N LEU A 57 -25.51 0.61 -16.25
CA LEU A 57 -24.24 1.32 -16.31
C LEU A 57 -23.76 1.77 -14.93
N HIS A 58 -22.56 1.37 -14.54
CA HIS A 58 -21.92 1.80 -13.29
C HIS A 58 -21.30 3.20 -13.44
N SER A 59 -20.92 3.82 -12.33
CA SER A 59 -20.43 5.20 -12.31
C SER A 59 -19.18 5.40 -13.18
N TYR A 60 -18.20 4.51 -13.05
CA TYR A 60 -16.97 4.52 -13.84
C TYR A 60 -17.26 4.38 -15.34
N THR A 61 -18.26 3.58 -15.69
CA THR A 61 -18.66 3.29 -17.06
C THR A 61 -19.36 4.49 -17.69
N TRP A 62 -20.32 5.09 -16.99
CA TRP A 62 -20.90 6.38 -17.38
C TRP A 62 -19.84 7.46 -17.56
N ARG A 63 -18.92 7.61 -16.59
CA ARG A 63 -17.81 8.57 -16.66
C ARG A 63 -16.94 8.33 -17.91
N SER A 64 -16.59 7.07 -18.18
CA SER A 64 -15.79 6.68 -19.35
C SER A 64 -16.50 7.05 -20.66
N LEU A 65 -17.78 6.69 -20.79
CA LEU A 65 -18.60 7.00 -21.95
C LEU A 65 -18.75 8.51 -22.15
N LEU A 66 -19.15 9.25 -21.12
CA LEU A 66 -19.38 10.70 -21.22
C LEU A 66 -18.09 11.50 -21.45
N SER A 67 -16.94 10.95 -21.05
CA SER A 67 -15.64 11.52 -21.37
C SER A 67 -15.36 11.49 -22.88
N LYS A 68 -15.87 10.50 -23.61
CA LYS A 68 -15.67 10.33 -25.06
C LYS A 68 -16.85 10.87 -25.88
N GLN A 69 -18.06 10.62 -25.40
CA GLN A 69 -19.34 10.89 -26.07
C GLN A 69 -20.25 11.72 -25.17
N PRO A 70 -19.93 13.00 -24.94
CA PRO A 70 -20.66 13.86 -24.02
C PRO A 70 -22.09 14.20 -24.47
N GLN A 71 -22.50 13.86 -25.70
CA GLN A 71 -23.87 14.00 -26.16
C GLN A 71 -24.85 13.07 -25.43
N PHE A 72 -24.37 12.00 -24.78
CA PHE A 72 -25.21 11.10 -23.98
C PHE A 72 -25.53 11.63 -22.58
N ALA A 73 -25.27 12.91 -22.30
CA ALA A 73 -25.59 13.53 -21.02
C ALA A 73 -27.09 13.45 -20.69
N ASP A 74 -27.97 13.58 -21.68
CA ASP A 74 -29.42 13.49 -21.49
C ASP A 74 -29.85 12.08 -21.07
N LYS A 75 -29.17 11.04 -21.58
CA LYS A 75 -29.37 9.66 -21.12
C LYS A 75 -28.88 9.47 -19.69
N CYS A 76 -27.77 10.10 -19.33
CA CYS A 76 -27.30 10.11 -17.95
C CYS A 76 -28.28 10.81 -16.99
N ASP A 77 -29.03 11.83 -17.46
CA ASP A 77 -30.14 12.43 -16.72
C ASP A 77 -31.32 11.46 -16.54
N GLU A 78 -31.77 10.86 -17.65
CA GLU A 78 -32.90 9.92 -17.69
C GLU A 78 -32.71 8.73 -16.74
N TYR A 79 -31.51 8.14 -16.75
CA TYR A 79 -31.18 6.94 -15.98
C TYR A 79 -30.49 7.24 -14.64
N LYS A 80 -30.55 8.49 -14.17
CA LYS A 80 -29.91 8.95 -12.92
C LYS A 80 -28.43 8.56 -12.81
N GLY A 81 -27.72 8.49 -13.94
CA GLY A 81 -26.31 8.09 -13.98
C GLY A 81 -25.42 9.03 -13.17
N TRP A 82 -25.73 10.33 -13.16
CA TRP A 82 -24.99 11.32 -12.37
C TRP A 82 -25.03 11.07 -10.86
N GLU A 83 -26.12 10.50 -10.34
CA GLU A 83 -26.25 10.16 -8.91
C GLU A 83 -25.28 9.03 -8.51
N LYS A 84 -24.88 8.20 -9.49
CA LYS A 84 -23.93 7.11 -9.29
C LYS A 84 -22.50 7.62 -9.09
N PHE A 85 -22.17 8.83 -9.55
CA PHE A 85 -20.80 9.34 -9.58
C PHE A 85 -20.24 9.53 -8.17
N ASP A 86 -19.02 9.05 -7.97
CA ASP A 86 -18.21 9.47 -6.83
C ASP A 86 -17.44 10.77 -7.13
N SER A 87 -16.67 11.28 -6.16
CA SER A 87 -15.89 12.49 -6.36
C SER A 87 -14.70 12.33 -7.33
N ASN A 88 -14.22 11.10 -7.54
CA ASN A 88 -13.17 10.81 -8.51
C ASN A 88 -13.75 10.69 -9.93
N ASP A 89 -14.93 10.09 -10.07
CA ASP A 89 -15.66 10.05 -11.34
C ASP A 89 -15.91 11.48 -11.85
N TRP A 90 -16.42 12.36 -10.98
CA TRP A 90 -16.57 13.77 -11.32
C TRP A 90 -15.23 14.44 -11.62
N TYR A 91 -14.19 14.21 -10.82
CA TYR A 91 -12.88 14.83 -11.02
C TYR A 91 -12.28 14.50 -12.39
N ASP A 92 -12.31 13.23 -12.76
CA ASP A 92 -11.80 12.76 -14.05
C ASP A 92 -12.65 13.31 -15.21
N LEU A 93 -13.97 13.24 -15.09
CA LEU A 93 -14.87 13.75 -16.14
C LEU A 93 -14.72 15.26 -16.34
N LEU A 94 -14.60 16.05 -15.26
CA LEU A 94 -14.43 17.50 -15.37
C LEU A 94 -13.08 17.87 -15.99
N LYS A 95 -12.06 17.03 -15.80
CA LYS A 95 -10.74 17.22 -16.41
C LYS A 95 -10.77 17.00 -17.93
N SER A 96 -11.58 16.06 -18.42
CA SER A 96 -11.73 15.78 -19.86
C SER A 96 -12.86 16.58 -20.52
N GLN A 97 -13.91 16.92 -19.78
CA GLN A 97 -15.12 17.59 -20.26
C GLN A 97 -15.57 18.72 -19.30
N PRO A 98 -14.86 19.86 -19.25
CA PRO A 98 -15.19 20.98 -18.35
C PRO A 98 -16.60 21.56 -18.52
N LYS A 99 -17.26 21.32 -19.67
CA LYS A 99 -18.66 21.72 -19.89
C LYS A 99 -19.64 21.13 -18.88
N PHE A 100 -19.30 20.03 -18.21
CA PHE A 100 -20.15 19.43 -17.18
C PHE A 100 -20.02 20.09 -15.80
N ILE A 101 -19.25 21.18 -15.63
CA ILE A 101 -19.17 21.92 -14.37
C ILE A 101 -20.57 22.32 -13.87
N GLY A 102 -21.43 22.85 -14.74
CA GLY A 102 -22.78 23.25 -14.36
C GLY A 102 -23.61 22.10 -13.79
N ARG A 103 -23.45 20.89 -14.34
CA ARG A 103 -24.11 19.68 -13.85
C ARG A 103 -23.52 19.21 -12.52
N ALA A 104 -22.19 19.22 -12.41
CA ALA A 104 -21.48 18.84 -11.18
C ALA A 104 -21.87 19.70 -9.97
N LYS A 105 -22.19 20.99 -10.15
CA LYS A 105 -22.67 21.90 -9.09
C LYS A 105 -23.97 21.46 -8.41
N ILE A 106 -24.74 20.56 -9.03
CA ILE A 106 -25.96 20.01 -8.42
C ILE A 106 -25.61 19.04 -7.29
N TYR A 107 -24.44 18.39 -7.37
CA TYR A 107 -24.03 17.30 -6.48
C TYR A 107 -22.92 17.75 -5.53
N LEU A 108 -23.00 17.35 -4.25
CA LEU A 108 -21.96 17.65 -3.27
C LEU A 108 -20.59 17.04 -3.65
N ARG A 109 -20.62 15.81 -4.19
CA ARG A 109 -19.42 15.12 -4.73
C ARG A 109 -18.85 15.82 -5.96
N GLY A 110 -19.73 16.40 -6.78
CA GLY A 110 -19.36 17.22 -7.93
C GLY A 110 -18.68 18.51 -7.48
N TRP A 111 -19.18 19.16 -6.43
CA TRP A 111 -18.49 20.30 -5.81
C TRP A 111 -17.10 19.95 -5.28
N LEU A 112 -16.91 18.81 -4.62
CA LEU A 112 -15.57 18.39 -4.21
C LEU A 112 -14.62 18.25 -5.41
N ALA A 113 -15.09 17.66 -6.51
CA ALA A 113 -14.31 17.57 -7.74
C ALA A 113 -14.00 18.95 -8.34
N ILE A 114 -14.99 19.85 -8.41
CA ILE A 114 -14.82 21.23 -8.87
C ILE A 114 -13.77 21.95 -8.03
N LEU A 115 -13.85 21.90 -6.71
CA LEU A 115 -12.90 22.60 -5.84
C LEU A 115 -11.47 22.01 -5.94
N ARG A 116 -11.35 20.73 -6.32
CA ARG A 116 -10.05 20.10 -6.60
C ARG A 116 -9.45 20.59 -7.91
N THR A 117 -10.24 20.84 -8.95
CA THR A 117 -9.74 21.28 -10.27
C THR A 117 -9.68 22.81 -10.42
N ASN A 118 -10.60 23.51 -9.76
CA ASN A 118 -10.91 24.93 -9.93
C ASN A 118 -11.18 25.57 -8.54
N PRO A 119 -10.16 25.67 -7.68
CA PRO A 119 -10.32 26.18 -6.33
C PRO A 119 -10.87 27.62 -6.26
N GLU A 120 -10.75 28.41 -7.33
CA GLU A 120 -11.33 29.75 -7.46
C GLU A 120 -12.87 29.77 -7.40
N LEU A 121 -13.53 28.65 -7.74
CA LEU A 121 -14.98 28.52 -7.68
C LEU A 121 -15.51 28.30 -6.25
N ALA A 122 -14.63 28.28 -5.25
CA ALA A 122 -14.98 28.24 -3.85
C ALA A 122 -15.89 29.38 -3.38
N LEU A 123 -15.83 30.54 -4.05
CA LEU A 123 -16.71 31.68 -3.77
C LEU A 123 -18.18 31.40 -4.13
N GLU A 124 -18.43 30.44 -5.01
CA GLU A 124 -19.78 30.03 -5.42
C GLU A 124 -20.31 28.86 -4.60
N PHE A 125 -19.46 28.20 -3.81
CA PHE A 125 -19.88 27.06 -3.00
C PHE A 125 -20.36 27.52 -1.62
N ASP A 126 -21.61 27.22 -1.29
CA ASP A 126 -22.30 27.64 -0.06
C ASP A 126 -22.60 26.49 0.92
N LYS A 127 -22.42 25.23 0.49
CA LYS A 127 -22.74 24.02 1.28
C LYS A 127 -21.54 23.44 2.05
N TRP A 128 -20.60 24.28 2.49
CA TRP A 128 -19.42 23.85 3.26
C TRP A 128 -19.77 23.07 4.54
N ASN A 129 -20.90 23.41 5.16
CA ASN A 129 -21.42 22.71 6.34
C ASN A 129 -21.81 21.25 6.05
N GLU A 130 -22.13 20.90 4.80
CA GLU A 130 -22.49 19.54 4.38
C GLU A 130 -21.25 18.64 4.18
N PHE A 131 -20.03 19.18 4.11
CA PHE A 131 -18.82 18.37 3.93
C PHE A 131 -18.55 17.47 5.13
N ASP A 132 -18.47 16.15 4.90
CA ASP A 132 -18.02 15.22 5.92
C ASP A 132 -16.49 15.30 6.13
N ALA A 133 -15.97 14.52 7.07
CA ALA A 133 -14.54 14.51 7.35
C ALA A 133 -13.70 14.10 6.13
N ARG A 134 -14.18 13.14 5.33
CA ARG A 134 -13.47 12.67 4.14
C ARG A 134 -13.36 13.77 3.09
N TYR A 135 -14.43 14.52 2.84
CA TYR A 135 -14.40 15.63 1.88
C TYR A 135 -13.42 16.72 2.29
N TRP A 136 -13.42 17.10 3.57
CA TRP A 136 -12.44 18.05 4.11
C TRP A 136 -11.01 17.53 4.01
N ILE A 137 -10.75 16.28 4.38
CA ILE A 137 -9.41 15.68 4.27
C ILE A 137 -8.93 15.70 2.82
N TYR A 138 -9.76 15.24 1.88
CA TYR A 138 -9.40 15.24 0.46
C TYR A 138 -9.12 16.65 -0.06
N LEU A 139 -9.96 17.62 0.31
CA LEU A 139 -9.78 19.00 -0.12
C LEU A 139 -8.50 19.60 0.46
N LEU A 140 -8.28 19.49 1.77
CA LEU A 140 -7.10 20.05 2.44
C LEU A 140 -5.80 19.33 2.07
N PHE A 141 -5.88 18.06 1.68
CA PHE A 141 -4.76 17.31 1.15
C PHE A 141 -4.27 17.90 -0.18
N VAL A 142 -5.18 18.27 -1.08
CA VAL A 142 -4.82 18.84 -2.40
C VAL A 142 -4.60 20.35 -2.32
N HIS A 143 -5.42 21.04 -1.54
CA HIS A 143 -5.52 22.50 -1.48
C HIS A 143 -5.52 22.99 -0.02
N PRO A 144 -4.34 23.07 0.62
CA PRO A 144 -4.21 23.54 2.00
C PRO A 144 -4.75 24.94 2.25
N GLN A 145 -4.90 25.77 1.21
CA GLN A 145 -5.45 27.13 1.31
C GLN A 145 -6.91 27.17 1.81
N PHE A 146 -7.64 26.05 1.79
CA PHE A 146 -9.01 25.98 2.34
C PHE A 146 -9.06 25.83 3.87
N VAL A 147 -7.95 26.03 4.58
CA VAL A 147 -7.89 26.05 6.04
C VAL A 147 -8.89 27.02 6.66
N ASP A 148 -9.02 28.24 6.12
CA ASP A 148 -9.95 29.25 6.65
C ASP A 148 -11.41 28.80 6.53
N LYS A 149 -11.75 28.09 5.45
CA LYS A 149 -13.08 27.49 5.27
C LYS A 149 -13.30 26.31 6.20
N CYS A 150 -12.28 25.49 6.43
CA CYS A 150 -12.37 24.41 7.41
C CYS A 150 -12.58 24.96 8.83
N ASP A 151 -11.90 26.06 9.20
CA ASP A 151 -12.09 26.78 10.46
C ASP A 151 -13.51 27.34 10.57
N GLU A 152 -13.95 28.12 9.58
CA GLU A 152 -15.25 28.81 9.54
C GLU A 152 -16.44 27.85 9.69
N TYR A 153 -16.40 26.71 9.00
CA TYR A 153 -17.50 25.75 8.97
C TYR A 153 -17.32 24.56 9.93
N GLY A 154 -16.32 24.64 10.82
CA GLY A 154 -16.09 23.61 11.84
C GLY A 154 -15.71 22.25 11.28
N GLY A 155 -15.02 22.21 10.13
CA GLY A 155 -14.58 20.98 9.47
C GLY A 155 -13.64 20.14 10.35
N TRP A 156 -12.74 20.79 11.10
CA TRP A 156 -11.82 20.12 12.03
C TRP A 156 -12.54 19.26 13.07
N LYS A 157 -13.69 19.72 13.58
CA LYS A 157 -14.48 19.00 14.60
C LYS A 157 -15.06 17.69 14.08
N LYS A 158 -15.07 17.49 12.76
CA LYS A 158 -15.55 16.26 12.12
C LYS A 158 -14.49 15.17 12.09
N PHE A 159 -13.22 15.50 12.38
CA PHE A 159 -12.10 14.55 12.26
C PHE A 159 -11.95 13.71 13.52
N ASP A 160 -11.87 12.39 13.32
CA ASP A 160 -11.39 11.47 14.34
C ASP A 160 -9.84 11.41 14.36
N SER A 161 -9.27 10.63 15.29
CA SER A 161 -7.81 10.49 15.39
C SER A 161 -7.17 9.92 14.12
N SER A 162 -7.82 8.97 13.44
CA SER A 162 -7.33 8.36 12.20
C SER A 162 -7.33 9.35 11.04
N ASN A 163 -8.34 10.21 10.96
CA ASN A 163 -8.46 11.31 10.00
C ASN A 163 -7.31 12.30 10.17
N TRP A 164 -7.06 12.73 11.42
CA TRP A 164 -5.93 13.61 11.75
C TRP A 164 -4.58 12.96 11.45
N SER A 165 -4.37 11.72 11.85
CA SER A 165 -3.16 10.93 11.56
C SER A 165 -2.89 10.84 10.05
N TYR A 166 -3.93 10.61 9.24
CA TYR A 166 -3.81 10.63 7.79
C TYR A 166 -3.46 12.02 7.25
N LEU A 167 -4.19 13.07 7.66
CA LEU A 167 -3.95 14.42 7.16
C LEU A 167 -2.54 14.92 7.53
N LEU A 168 -2.13 14.79 8.79
CA LEU A 168 -0.83 15.29 9.27
C LEU A 168 0.35 14.55 8.67
N LYS A 169 0.17 13.30 8.21
CA LYS A 169 1.19 12.60 7.42
C LYS A 169 1.52 13.35 6.13
N PHE A 170 0.55 14.01 5.52
CA PHE A 170 0.73 14.67 4.21
C PHE A 170 0.78 16.19 4.30
N GLN A 171 0.11 16.77 5.29
CA GLN A 171 0.01 18.20 5.53
C GLN A 171 0.38 18.51 7.00
N PRO A 172 1.66 18.35 7.38
CA PRO A 172 2.12 18.53 8.77
C PRO A 172 1.94 19.96 9.29
N GLN A 173 1.76 20.96 8.41
CA GLN A 173 1.52 22.35 8.80
C GLN A 173 0.21 22.56 9.57
N PHE A 174 -0.73 21.60 9.54
CA PHE A 174 -1.99 21.68 10.30
C PHE A 174 -1.91 21.11 11.72
N ALA A 175 -0.71 20.83 12.22
CA ALA A 175 -0.51 20.23 13.54
C ALA A 175 -1.06 21.05 14.70
N ASP A 176 -1.10 22.38 14.56
CA ASP A 176 -1.66 23.33 15.52
C ASP A 176 -3.19 23.26 15.61
N LYS A 177 -3.84 22.79 14.54
CA LYS A 177 -5.30 22.59 14.47
C LYS A 177 -5.76 21.26 15.07
N CYS A 178 -4.87 20.29 15.20
CA CYS A 178 -5.20 18.96 15.70
C CYS A 178 -5.53 18.99 17.19
N ASP A 179 -6.78 18.68 17.52
CA ASP A 179 -7.30 18.59 18.89
C ASP A 179 -7.37 17.15 19.41
N LYS A 180 -6.95 16.16 18.59
CA LYS A 180 -7.09 14.72 18.85
C LYS A 180 -5.78 13.98 19.17
N TRP A 181 -4.69 14.70 19.44
CA TRP A 181 -3.39 14.08 19.76
C TRP A 181 -3.44 13.04 20.90
N ASN A 182 -4.29 13.26 21.90
CA ASN A 182 -4.50 12.34 23.02
C ASN A 182 -5.17 11.03 22.61
N GLU A 183 -5.96 11.04 21.53
CA GLU A 183 -6.70 9.90 20.99
C GLU A 183 -5.84 9.03 20.06
N PHE A 184 -4.68 9.53 19.60
CA PHE A 184 -3.77 8.78 18.69
C PHE A 184 -3.28 7.49 19.33
N ASP A 185 -3.48 6.36 18.66
CA ASP A 185 -2.97 5.07 19.13
C ASP A 185 -1.50 4.84 18.72
N TYR A 186 -0.99 3.63 18.95
CA TYR A 186 0.39 3.30 18.56
C TYR A 186 0.59 3.39 17.03
N TYR A 187 -0.41 3.00 16.24
CA TYR A 187 -0.34 2.99 14.79
C TYR A 187 -0.28 4.41 14.23
N ASP A 188 -1.10 5.32 14.75
CA ASP A 188 -1.10 6.74 14.39
C ASP A 188 0.27 7.38 14.62
N TRP A 189 0.83 7.17 15.82
CA TRP A 189 2.14 7.73 16.18
C TRP A 189 3.27 7.16 15.32
N ILE A 190 3.32 5.83 15.08
CA ILE A 190 4.35 5.24 14.21
C ILE A 190 4.26 5.81 12.81
N LYS A 191 3.06 5.84 12.23
CA LYS A 191 2.83 6.33 10.87
C LYS A 191 3.29 7.77 10.72
N LEU A 192 2.97 8.60 11.72
CA LEU A 192 3.34 10.00 11.74
C LEU A 192 4.85 10.19 11.95
N LEU A 193 5.43 9.63 13.02
CA LEU A 193 6.84 9.83 13.37
C LEU A 193 7.81 9.18 12.38
N SER A 194 7.37 8.15 11.67
CA SER A 194 8.17 7.54 10.59
C SER A 194 8.42 8.51 9.43
N VAL A 195 7.53 9.47 9.21
CA VAL A 195 7.62 10.45 8.11
C VAL A 195 8.02 11.83 8.61
N HIS A 196 7.51 12.21 9.79
CA HIS A 196 7.63 13.54 10.37
C HIS A 196 8.22 13.45 11.79
N PRO A 197 9.54 13.26 11.91
CA PRO A 197 10.19 13.15 13.21
C PRO A 197 10.09 14.42 14.06
N GLN A 198 9.74 15.57 13.48
CA GLN A 198 9.51 16.83 14.20
C GLN A 198 8.35 16.76 15.21
N PHE A 199 7.44 15.78 15.11
CA PHE A 199 6.35 15.60 16.08
C PHE A 199 6.73 14.85 17.35
N VAL A 200 8.03 14.65 17.60
CA VAL A 200 8.56 14.03 18.82
C VAL A 200 8.05 14.70 20.10
N ASP A 201 7.96 16.03 20.13
CA ASP A 201 7.51 16.77 21.31
C ASP A 201 6.02 16.53 21.57
N LYS A 202 5.21 16.42 20.51
CA LYS A 202 3.79 16.03 20.62
C LYS A 202 3.65 14.60 21.13
N CYS A 203 4.46 13.68 20.64
CA CYS A 203 4.45 12.30 21.14
C CYS A 203 4.84 12.23 22.63
N ASP A 204 5.79 13.05 23.08
CA ASP A 204 6.13 13.18 24.51
C ASP A 204 4.97 13.78 25.33
N GLU A 205 4.41 14.91 24.88
CA GLU A 205 3.30 15.63 25.53
C GLU A 205 2.09 14.71 25.79
N TYR A 206 1.71 13.94 24.77
CA TYR A 206 0.54 13.06 24.80
C TYR A 206 0.87 11.61 25.16
N LYS A 207 2.08 11.35 25.68
CA LYS A 207 2.54 10.05 26.18
C LYS A 207 2.43 8.92 25.12
N GLY A 208 2.57 9.25 23.83
CA GLY A 208 2.44 8.31 22.72
C GLY A 208 3.44 7.15 22.80
N TRP A 209 4.68 7.42 23.20
CA TRP A 209 5.74 6.42 23.39
C TRP A 209 5.35 5.26 24.32
N LYS A 210 4.48 5.50 25.30
CA LYS A 210 4.04 4.46 26.25
C LYS A 210 3.16 3.41 25.58
N LYS A 211 2.52 3.76 24.46
CA LYS A 211 1.62 2.89 23.69
C LYS A 211 2.38 1.86 22.85
N PHE A 212 3.69 2.03 22.64
CA PHE A 212 4.48 1.20 21.72
C PHE A 212 4.83 -0.16 22.34
N ALA A 213 4.62 -1.22 21.56
CA ALA A 213 5.10 -2.57 21.79
C ALA A 213 6.44 -2.83 21.08
N SER A 214 6.94 -4.07 21.16
CA SER A 214 8.18 -4.52 20.52
C SER A 214 8.27 -4.16 19.03
N LYS A 215 7.27 -4.60 18.26
CA LYS A 215 7.19 -4.40 16.81
C LYS A 215 7.14 -2.91 16.43
N ASP A 216 6.52 -2.09 17.28
CA ASP A 216 6.30 -0.67 17.03
C ASP A 216 7.61 0.10 17.14
N TRP A 217 8.39 -0.20 18.19
CA TRP A 217 9.73 0.36 18.34
C TRP A 217 10.66 -0.07 17.22
N ARG A 218 10.65 -1.35 16.87
CA ARG A 218 11.41 -1.88 15.73
C ARG A 218 11.06 -1.12 14.45
N ASP A 219 9.78 -1.05 14.09
CA ASP A 219 9.33 -0.41 12.85
C ASP A 219 9.75 1.06 12.76
N LEU A 220 9.65 1.78 13.87
CA LEU A 220 10.06 3.17 13.94
C LEU A 220 11.58 3.32 13.86
N LEU A 221 12.34 2.55 14.66
CA LEU A 221 13.80 2.68 14.73
C LEU A 221 14.50 2.22 13.44
N SER A 222 13.91 1.27 12.70
CA SER A 222 14.39 0.89 11.38
C SER A 222 14.32 2.05 10.37
N LYS A 223 13.39 3.01 10.56
CA LYS A 223 13.21 4.19 9.69
C LYS A 223 13.82 5.47 10.26
N GLN A 224 13.83 5.60 11.58
CA GLN A 224 14.19 6.81 12.32
C GLN A 224 15.09 6.45 13.51
N PRO A 225 16.35 6.04 13.26
CA PRO A 225 17.28 5.57 14.30
C PRO A 225 17.59 6.63 15.37
N GLN A 226 17.38 7.93 15.09
CA GLN A 226 17.57 9.01 16.06
C GLN A 226 16.63 8.92 17.28
N PHE A 227 15.57 8.10 17.23
CA PHE A 227 14.68 7.88 18.37
C PHE A 227 15.16 6.82 19.36
N ALA A 228 16.38 6.30 19.21
CA ALA A 228 16.98 5.34 20.14
C ALA A 228 16.95 5.82 21.61
N ASP A 229 17.20 7.10 21.86
CA ASP A 229 17.17 7.66 23.23
C ASP A 229 15.75 7.67 23.81
N LYS A 230 14.73 7.87 22.97
CA LYS A 230 13.33 7.73 23.40
C LYS A 230 13.02 6.27 23.71
N CYS A 231 13.48 5.33 22.88
CA CYS A 231 13.36 3.90 23.16
C CYS A 231 13.97 3.55 24.53
N THR A 232 15.17 4.06 24.85
CA THR A 232 15.79 3.90 26.17
C THR A 232 14.94 4.51 27.28
N LYS A 233 14.55 5.80 27.16
CA LYS A 233 13.75 6.54 28.16
C LYS A 233 12.45 5.82 28.50
N TYR A 234 11.78 5.24 27.51
CA TYR A 234 10.49 4.56 27.68
C TYR A 234 10.61 3.04 27.82
N LYS A 235 11.82 2.53 28.10
CA LYS A 235 12.11 1.09 28.29
C LYS A 235 11.65 0.24 27.10
N GLY A 236 11.68 0.80 25.89
CA GLY A 236 11.31 0.13 24.65
C GLY A 236 12.21 -1.06 24.34
N TRP A 237 13.53 -0.93 24.50
CA TRP A 237 14.49 -2.03 24.28
C TRP A 237 14.17 -3.28 25.09
N LYS A 238 13.66 -3.12 26.33
CA LYS A 238 13.25 -4.23 27.20
C LYS A 238 12.01 -4.98 26.70
N LYS A 239 11.28 -4.40 25.74
CA LYS A 239 10.11 -5.02 25.12
C LYS A 239 10.48 -5.85 23.89
N PHE A 240 11.72 -5.74 23.38
CA PHE A 240 12.11 -6.40 22.14
C PHE A 240 12.08 -7.92 22.28
N ALA A 241 11.35 -8.58 21.38
CA ALA A 241 11.43 -10.02 21.16
C ALA A 241 12.52 -10.37 20.13
N SER A 242 12.87 -11.67 20.02
CA SER A 242 13.83 -12.23 19.05
C SER A 242 13.76 -11.54 17.68
N TRP A 243 12.60 -11.65 17.02
CA TRP A 243 12.39 -11.11 15.69
C TRP A 243 12.53 -9.60 15.60
N SER A 244 12.20 -8.86 16.66
CA SER A 244 12.35 -7.40 16.66
C SER A 244 13.80 -6.96 16.72
N TRP A 245 14.67 -7.71 17.41
CA TRP A 245 16.10 -7.46 17.36
C TRP A 245 16.67 -7.76 15.98
N ILE A 246 16.30 -8.90 15.40
CA ILE A 246 16.84 -9.35 14.13
C ILE A 246 16.51 -8.41 13.00
N ASP A 247 15.23 -8.09 12.84
CA ASP A 247 14.76 -7.20 11.79
C ASP A 247 15.37 -5.79 11.95
N LEU A 248 15.48 -5.30 13.19
CA LEU A 248 16.15 -4.02 13.45
C LEU A 248 17.65 -4.07 13.13
N LEU A 249 18.37 -5.10 13.56
CA LEU A 249 19.83 -5.20 13.36
C LEU A 249 20.19 -5.48 11.91
N SER A 250 19.33 -6.20 11.18
CA SER A 250 19.43 -6.37 9.73
C SER A 250 19.33 -5.03 9.00
N ALA A 251 18.46 -4.12 9.45
CA ALA A 251 18.28 -2.80 8.85
C ALA A 251 19.25 -1.73 9.38
N GLN A 252 19.61 -1.81 10.66
CA GLN A 252 20.32 -0.79 11.43
C GLN A 252 21.37 -1.44 12.35
N PRO A 253 22.47 -1.96 11.79
CA PRO A 253 23.49 -2.70 12.55
C PRO A 253 24.19 -1.86 13.64
N GLN A 254 24.11 -0.53 13.60
CA GLN A 254 24.63 0.36 14.64
C GLN A 254 23.97 0.16 16.02
N PHE A 255 22.83 -0.54 16.10
CA PHE A 255 22.19 -0.85 17.38
C PHE A 255 22.73 -2.12 18.06
N ALA A 256 23.81 -2.71 17.55
CA ALA A 256 24.49 -3.85 18.18
C ALA A 256 24.84 -3.58 19.66
N ASP A 257 25.34 -2.40 20.00
CA ASP A 257 25.68 -2.04 21.38
C ASP A 257 24.45 -2.01 22.30
N ARG A 258 23.27 -1.63 21.75
CA ARG A 258 22.00 -1.70 22.49
C ARG A 258 21.56 -3.14 22.66
N CYS A 259 21.78 -3.99 21.66
CA CYS A 259 21.54 -5.42 21.77
C CYS A 259 22.42 -6.04 22.87
N ASP A 260 23.69 -5.65 22.98
CA ASP A 260 24.59 -6.05 24.08
C ASP A 260 24.05 -5.56 25.44
N GLU A 261 23.74 -4.26 25.57
CA GLU A 261 23.27 -3.63 26.83
C GLU A 261 21.99 -4.28 27.37
N TYR A 262 21.06 -4.64 26.48
CA TYR A 262 19.74 -5.19 26.84
C TYR A 262 19.67 -6.71 26.71
N LYS A 263 20.81 -7.39 26.53
CA LYS A 263 20.89 -8.85 26.35
C LYS A 263 20.03 -9.38 25.21
N GLY A 264 19.85 -8.58 24.16
CA GLY A 264 19.04 -8.93 23.00
C GLY A 264 19.56 -10.17 22.26
N TRP A 265 20.89 -10.36 22.19
CA TRP A 265 21.50 -11.55 21.58
C TRP A 265 21.07 -12.86 22.23
N GLU A 266 20.81 -12.84 23.54
CA GLU A 266 20.34 -14.02 24.29
C GLU A 266 18.87 -14.36 23.98
N THR A 267 18.12 -13.41 23.41
CA THR A 267 16.72 -13.60 23.02
C THR A 267 16.54 -14.09 21.60
N ILE A 268 17.60 -14.05 20.78
CA ILE A 268 17.52 -14.46 19.37
C ILE A 268 17.47 -15.98 19.28
N ASP A 269 16.42 -16.49 18.66
CA ASP A 269 16.27 -17.92 18.40
C ASP A 269 17.37 -18.43 17.46
N PRO A 270 17.90 -19.66 17.68
CA PRO A 270 19.01 -20.17 16.88
C PRO A 270 18.74 -20.23 15.37
N SER A 271 17.51 -20.52 14.94
CA SER A 271 17.15 -20.52 13.51
C SER A 271 17.27 -19.14 12.88
N ASP A 272 16.93 -18.10 13.64
CA ASP A 272 16.82 -16.74 13.13
C ASP A 272 18.20 -16.06 13.01
N TRP A 273 19.21 -16.57 13.72
CA TRP A 273 20.60 -16.17 13.53
C TRP A 273 21.10 -16.41 12.11
N SER A 274 20.64 -17.47 11.43
CA SER A 274 21.04 -17.74 10.05
C SER A 274 20.59 -16.63 9.09
N TYR A 275 19.41 -16.06 9.34
CA TYR A 275 18.88 -14.92 8.60
C TYR A 275 19.65 -13.63 8.94
N LEU A 276 19.90 -13.35 10.22
CA LEU A 276 20.67 -12.16 10.60
C LEU A 276 22.09 -12.19 10.01
N LEU A 277 22.77 -13.32 10.09
CA LEU A 277 24.16 -13.46 9.63
C LEU A 277 24.25 -13.47 8.10
N SER A 278 23.21 -13.89 7.38
CA SER A 278 23.20 -13.80 5.91
C SER A 278 23.21 -12.34 5.44
N LEU A 279 22.63 -11.43 6.23
CA LEU A 279 22.56 -10.00 5.94
C LEU A 279 23.67 -9.19 6.61
N GLN A 280 24.07 -9.56 7.82
CA GLN A 280 25.01 -8.82 8.68
C GLN A 280 26.08 -9.77 9.24
N PRO A 281 27.02 -10.25 8.41
CA PRO A 281 28.03 -11.24 8.81
C PRO A 281 28.99 -10.75 9.90
N GLN A 282 29.10 -9.44 10.12
CA GLN A 282 29.93 -8.87 11.17
C GLN A 282 29.49 -9.26 12.59
N PHE A 283 28.26 -9.77 12.79
CA PHE A 283 27.77 -10.24 14.09
C PHE A 283 28.10 -11.71 14.39
N ALA A 284 28.91 -12.36 13.56
CA ALA A 284 29.28 -13.76 13.72
C ALA A 284 29.95 -14.10 15.06
N ASP A 285 30.67 -13.14 15.66
CA ASP A 285 31.29 -13.28 16.98
C ASP A 285 30.28 -13.29 18.13
N ARG A 286 29.09 -12.71 17.92
CA ARG A 286 27.98 -12.70 18.88
C ARG A 286 27.13 -13.98 18.81
N CYS A 287 27.17 -14.72 17.68
CA CYS A 287 26.52 -16.02 17.55
C CYS A 287 27.33 -17.13 18.25
N LYS A 288 26.80 -17.63 19.39
CA LYS A 288 27.46 -18.69 20.18
C LYS A 288 26.97 -20.10 19.86
N GLU A 289 25.86 -20.22 19.15
CA GLU A 289 25.02 -21.41 19.14
C GLU A 289 24.85 -22.01 17.72
N TRP A 290 25.90 -21.91 16.89
CA TRP A 290 26.00 -22.46 15.52
C TRP A 290 25.58 -23.93 15.38
N ARG A 291 25.71 -24.72 16.45
CA ARG A 291 25.35 -26.15 16.49
C ARG A 291 23.86 -26.42 16.31
N TRP A 292 23.00 -25.43 16.56
CA TRP A 292 21.54 -25.57 16.47
C TRP A 292 20.98 -25.26 15.09
N PHE A 293 21.79 -24.73 14.19
CA PHE A 293 21.38 -24.49 12.82
C PHE A 293 21.11 -25.83 12.16
N ASN A 294 19.95 -25.96 11.55
CA ASN A 294 19.59 -27.12 10.76
C ASN A 294 20.21 -27.02 9.34
N SER A 295 19.96 -28.03 8.49
CA SER A 295 20.53 -28.06 7.14
C SER A 295 20.04 -26.93 6.24
N LEU A 296 18.82 -26.45 6.43
CA LEU A 296 18.26 -25.31 5.68
C LEU A 296 18.89 -23.99 6.14
N ASP A 297 19.03 -23.80 7.46
CA ASP A 297 19.68 -22.61 8.04
C ASP A 297 21.11 -22.47 7.48
N TRP A 298 21.87 -23.58 7.48
CA TRP A 298 23.22 -23.62 6.93
C TRP A 298 23.26 -23.45 5.42
N SER A 299 22.37 -24.09 4.66
CA SER A 299 22.36 -23.93 3.20
C SER A 299 22.09 -22.47 2.82
N TYR A 300 21.13 -21.82 3.49
CA TYR A 300 20.81 -20.42 3.26
C TYR A 300 21.96 -19.50 3.65
N LEU A 301 22.57 -19.72 4.82
CA LEU A 301 23.69 -18.90 5.27
C LEU A 301 24.92 -19.05 4.38
N LEU A 302 25.31 -20.28 4.01
CA LEU A 302 26.50 -20.52 3.18
C LEU A 302 26.30 -20.05 1.73
N TYR A 303 25.07 -20.04 1.26
CA TYR A 303 24.72 -19.42 -0.02
C TYR A 303 24.97 -17.91 0.01
N ALA A 304 24.62 -17.23 1.09
CA ALA A 304 24.83 -15.79 1.21
C ALA A 304 26.24 -15.39 1.65
N GLN A 305 26.85 -16.17 2.55
CA GLN A 305 28.07 -15.84 3.29
C GLN A 305 29.00 -17.07 3.36
N PRO A 306 29.70 -17.40 2.25
CA PRO A 306 30.54 -18.59 2.15
C PRO A 306 31.71 -18.61 3.15
N GLN A 307 32.13 -17.46 3.68
CA GLN A 307 33.19 -17.36 4.69
C GLN A 307 32.87 -18.09 6.01
N PHE A 308 31.62 -18.48 6.24
CA PHE A 308 31.24 -19.29 7.40
C PHE A 308 31.33 -20.80 7.16
N ALA A 309 31.88 -21.26 6.03
CA ALA A 309 32.03 -22.67 5.70
C ALA A 309 32.72 -23.48 6.81
N ASP A 310 33.73 -22.89 7.49
CA ASP A 310 34.48 -23.54 8.57
C ASP A 310 33.70 -23.62 9.89
N LYS A 311 32.61 -22.86 10.04
CA LYS A 311 31.71 -22.94 11.20
C LYS A 311 30.68 -24.07 11.04
N CYS A 312 30.44 -24.53 9.80
CA CYS A 312 29.52 -25.61 9.51
C CYS A 312 30.18 -26.98 9.76
N SER A 313 29.57 -27.81 10.60
CA SER A 313 30.13 -29.13 10.91
C SER A 313 30.03 -30.09 9.72
N ASP A 314 30.99 -31.00 9.58
CA ASP A 314 30.96 -32.07 8.57
C ASP A 314 29.68 -32.91 8.59
N LYS A 315 29.15 -33.20 9.79
CA LYS A 315 27.86 -33.90 9.95
C LYS A 315 26.67 -33.15 9.36
N MET A 316 26.77 -31.83 9.25
CA MET A 316 25.73 -31.00 8.66
C MET A 316 25.82 -30.99 7.14
N TYR A 317 27.04 -30.91 6.58
CA TYR A 317 27.27 -31.08 5.15
C TYR A 317 26.72 -32.42 4.64
N ASP A 318 26.84 -33.49 5.43
CA ASP A 318 26.23 -34.79 5.10
C ASP A 318 24.69 -34.72 4.96
N LYS A 319 24.01 -33.72 5.54
CA LYS A 319 22.55 -33.56 5.42
C LYS A 319 22.13 -32.77 4.17
N PHE A 320 23.07 -32.16 3.45
CA PHE A 320 22.74 -31.42 2.24
C PHE A 320 22.30 -32.36 1.12
N SER A 321 21.26 -31.94 0.40
CA SER A 321 20.78 -32.61 -0.80
C SER A 321 21.68 -32.27 -1.99
N GLN A 322 21.61 -33.08 -3.05
CA GLN A 322 22.37 -32.80 -4.28
C GLN A 322 22.02 -31.42 -4.85
N LYS A 323 20.74 -31.01 -4.73
CA LYS A 323 20.28 -29.70 -5.18
C LYS A 323 21.00 -28.56 -4.44
N VAL A 324 21.11 -28.66 -3.11
CA VAL A 324 21.82 -27.65 -2.30
C VAL A 324 23.30 -27.57 -2.71
N TRP A 325 23.97 -28.70 -2.90
CA TRP A 325 25.36 -28.70 -3.36
C TRP A 325 25.53 -28.05 -4.73
N SER A 326 24.68 -28.39 -5.70
CA SER A 326 24.72 -27.77 -7.03
C SER A 326 24.50 -26.26 -6.97
N GLU A 327 23.60 -25.77 -6.11
CA GLU A 327 23.38 -24.33 -5.91
C GLU A 327 24.60 -23.65 -5.27
N LEU A 328 25.21 -24.25 -4.25
CA LEU A 328 26.39 -23.72 -3.59
C LEU A 328 27.61 -23.67 -4.51
N GLU A 329 27.86 -24.72 -5.29
CA GLU A 329 28.99 -24.79 -6.23
C GLU A 329 28.81 -23.86 -7.43
N ALA A 330 27.57 -23.72 -7.92
CA ALA A 330 27.27 -22.77 -8.98
C ALA A 330 27.46 -21.32 -8.53
N THR A 331 27.11 -21.01 -7.27
CA THR A 331 27.17 -19.65 -6.73
C THR A 331 28.57 -19.29 -6.23
N HIS A 332 29.29 -20.26 -5.64
CA HIS A 332 30.62 -20.10 -5.06
C HIS A 332 31.60 -21.17 -5.58
N PRO A 333 32.07 -21.07 -6.84
CA PRO A 333 32.96 -22.06 -7.43
C PRO A 333 34.25 -22.23 -6.63
N ASN A 334 34.72 -23.48 -6.49
CA ASN A 334 35.93 -23.87 -5.75
C ASN A 334 35.90 -23.68 -4.21
N VAL A 335 34.82 -23.13 -3.63
CA VAL A 335 34.74 -22.93 -2.17
C VAL A 335 34.33 -24.20 -1.44
N PHE A 336 33.44 -24.99 -2.04
CA PHE A 336 32.76 -26.09 -1.37
C PHE A 336 33.17 -27.49 -1.87
N GLU A 337 34.03 -27.58 -2.89
CA GLU A 337 34.38 -28.83 -3.58
C GLU A 337 34.94 -29.89 -2.64
N GLU A 338 35.89 -29.53 -1.78
CA GLU A 338 36.47 -30.46 -0.81
C GLU A 338 35.42 -30.96 0.19
N LYS A 339 34.57 -30.05 0.70
CA LYS A 339 33.50 -30.39 1.64
C LYS A 339 32.44 -31.29 1.00
N HIS A 340 32.09 -31.05 -0.25
CA HIS A 340 31.15 -31.86 -1.02
C HIS A 340 31.70 -33.26 -1.28
N MET A 341 32.95 -33.38 -1.75
CA MET A 341 33.62 -34.68 -1.95
C MET A 341 33.68 -35.49 -0.65
N LEU A 342 34.09 -34.86 0.46
CA LEU A 342 34.16 -35.53 1.76
C LEU A 342 32.78 -35.97 2.28
N SER A 343 31.73 -35.17 2.06
CA SER A 343 30.35 -35.55 2.38
C SER A 343 29.91 -36.80 1.59
N ASN A 344 30.20 -36.86 0.28
CA ASN A 344 29.85 -38.02 -0.55
C ASN A 344 30.59 -39.29 -0.10
N HIS A 345 31.88 -39.19 0.20
CA HIS A 345 32.64 -40.31 0.75
C HIS A 345 32.09 -40.82 2.10
N ARG A 346 31.69 -39.90 2.99
CA ARG A 346 31.09 -40.27 4.30
C ARG A 346 29.72 -40.92 4.18
N LYS A 347 28.93 -40.58 3.15
CA LYS A 347 27.64 -41.23 2.87
C LYS A 347 27.86 -42.65 2.37
N LEU A 348 28.73 -42.84 1.38
CA LEU A 348 29.07 -44.14 0.81
C LEU A 348 29.70 -45.11 1.81
N ALA A 349 30.38 -44.62 2.84
CA ALA A 349 30.98 -45.45 3.89
C ALA A 349 29.99 -45.90 4.99
N LYS A 350 28.75 -45.39 4.98
CA LYS A 350 27.68 -45.74 5.94
C LYS A 350 26.64 -46.70 5.34
N ASP A 351 26.62 -46.82 4.02
CA ASP A 351 25.88 -47.83 3.25
C ASP A 351 26.70 -49.12 3.13
#